data_AF-A0A4Y3KR25-F1
#
_entry.id   AF-A0A4Y3KR25-F1
#
_cell.length_a   1.000
_cell.length_b   1.000
_cell.length_c   1.000
_cell.angle_alpha   90.00
_cell.angle_beta   90.00
_cell.angle_gamma   90.00
#
_symmetry.space_group_name_H-M   'P 1'
#
loop_
_entity.id
_entity.type
_entity.pdbx_description
1 polymer ?
#
loop_
_entity_poly.entity_id
_entity_poly.type
_entity_poly.pdbx_seq_one_letter_code
_entity_poly.pdbx_strand_id
1 'polypeptide(L)'
;MRLATARDELEPLRDPTVTGPDDPRLTIVVLARVVESLGTLPMVTPHEIEGLFAADLAYLQDFYGVINFGSQQEFEEFVAAQRALGQAPGVSSSDEAPAPAAESQEAAPTSSVEAAAALPRPGRGAIEEIRSEARH
;
A
#
# COMPACT_ATOMS: atom_id res chain seq x y z
N MET A 1 -2.83 11.48 5.34
CA MET A 1 -2.49 10.96 6.69
C MET A 1 -1.85 12.11 7.44
N ARG A 2 -2.23 12.32 8.70
CA ARG A 2 -1.61 13.32 9.57
C ARG A 2 -0.53 12.69 10.44
N LEU A 3 0.35 13.53 10.99
CA LEU A 3 1.27 13.10 12.04
C LEU A 3 0.49 12.56 13.26
N ALA A 4 1.02 11.49 13.83
CA ALA A 4 0.51 10.89 15.04
C ALA A 4 0.81 11.80 16.23
N THR A 5 -0.17 11.93 17.11
CA THR A 5 0.05 12.53 18.42
C THR A 5 0.37 11.42 19.42
N ALA A 6 0.99 11.78 20.55
CA ALA A 6 1.18 10.82 21.65
C ALA A 6 -0.13 10.15 22.11
N ARG A 7 -1.28 10.85 21.96
CA ARG A 7 -2.59 10.28 22.25
C ARG A 7 -2.97 9.18 21.25
N ASP A 8 -2.62 9.32 19.99
CA ASP A 8 -2.96 8.31 18.98
C ASP A 8 -2.21 7.00 19.21
N GLU A 9 -1.00 7.07 19.78
CA GLU A 9 -0.17 5.92 20.13
C GLU A 9 -0.57 5.27 21.46
N LEU A 10 -0.90 6.09 22.47
CA LEU A 10 -1.13 5.59 23.83
C LEU A 10 -2.58 5.25 24.14
N GLU A 11 -3.56 5.92 23.54
CA GLU A 11 -4.97 5.66 23.79
C GLU A 11 -5.38 4.22 23.42
N PRO A 12 -4.95 3.66 22.26
CA PRO A 12 -5.33 2.30 21.88
C PRO A 12 -4.85 1.22 22.85
N LEU A 13 -3.74 1.43 23.55
CA LEU A 13 -3.24 0.51 24.59
C LEU A 13 -4.18 0.39 25.80
N ARG A 14 -5.14 1.31 25.94
CA ARG A 14 -6.16 1.28 27.01
C ARG A 14 -7.42 0.52 26.61
N ASP A 15 -7.56 0.18 25.32
CA ASP A 15 -8.70 -0.60 24.83
C ASP A 15 -8.58 -2.04 25.35
N PRO A 16 -9.63 -2.60 26.02
CA PRO A 16 -9.61 -3.96 26.54
C PRO A 16 -9.42 -5.05 25.48
N THR A 17 -9.61 -4.72 24.20
CA THR A 17 -9.40 -5.63 23.08
C THR A 17 -7.97 -5.55 22.50
N VAL A 18 -7.10 -4.66 22.99
CA VAL A 18 -5.64 -4.69 22.73
C VAL A 18 -4.95 -5.40 23.88
N THR A 19 -4.23 -6.48 23.57
CA THR A 19 -3.57 -7.31 24.59
C THR A 19 -2.24 -6.69 25.08
N GLY A 20 -1.61 -5.84 24.28
CA GLY A 20 -0.34 -5.20 24.60
C GLY A 20 0.27 -4.41 23.44
N PRO A 21 1.51 -3.93 23.60
CA PRO A 21 2.21 -3.14 22.58
C PRO A 21 2.57 -3.91 21.31
N ASP A 22 2.63 -5.24 21.38
CA ASP A 22 2.96 -6.10 20.23
C ASP A 22 1.71 -6.67 19.54
N ASP A 23 0.50 -6.28 19.96
CA ASP A 23 -0.75 -6.77 19.40
C ASP A 23 -0.99 -6.18 18.00
N PRO A 24 -1.18 -6.98 16.94
CA PRO A 24 -1.43 -6.46 15.59
C PRO A 24 -2.62 -5.51 15.49
N ARG A 25 -3.62 -5.65 16.38
CA ARG A 25 -4.78 -4.78 16.42
C ARG A 25 -4.44 -3.36 16.85
N LEU A 26 -3.35 -3.17 17.60
CA LEU A 26 -2.83 -1.85 17.95
C LEU A 26 -2.54 -1.04 16.69
N THR A 27 -1.78 -1.62 15.75
CA THR A 27 -1.44 -0.99 14.47
C THR A 27 -2.68 -0.55 13.70
N ILE A 28 -3.69 -1.40 13.64
CA ILE A 28 -4.96 -1.10 12.96
C ILE A 28 -5.63 0.12 13.57
N VAL A 29 -5.76 0.17 14.90
CA VAL A 29 -6.42 1.27 15.60
C VAL A 29 -5.61 2.56 15.46
N VAL A 30 -4.28 2.51 15.52
CA VAL A 30 -3.42 3.67 15.29
C VAL A 30 -3.62 4.21 13.87
N LEU A 31 -3.54 3.35 12.85
CA LEU A 31 -3.71 3.75 11.45
C LEU A 31 -5.09 4.39 11.21
N ALA A 32 -6.17 3.81 11.74
CA ALA A 32 -7.52 4.37 11.60
C ALA A 32 -7.65 5.79 12.19
N ARG A 33 -6.81 6.17 13.16
CA ARG A 33 -6.86 7.51 13.78
C ARG A 33 -6.09 8.57 13.00
N VAL A 34 -5.07 8.17 12.23
CA VAL A 34 -4.15 9.09 11.55
C VAL A 34 -4.39 9.17 10.04
N VAL A 35 -5.05 8.17 9.45
CA VAL A 35 -5.49 8.23 8.06
C VAL A 35 -6.71 9.14 7.96
N GLU A 36 -6.56 10.28 7.28
CA GLU A 36 -7.64 11.26 7.13
C GLU A 36 -8.59 10.92 5.98
N SER A 37 -8.12 10.24 4.95
CA SER A 37 -8.93 9.76 3.83
C SER A 37 -8.21 8.67 3.04
N LEU A 38 -8.98 7.85 2.33
CA LEU A 38 -8.51 6.86 1.36
C LEU A 38 -9.30 7.02 0.06
N GLY A 39 -8.70 7.66 -0.94
CA GLY A 39 -9.39 7.98 -2.20
C GLY A 39 -10.64 8.84 -1.93
N THR A 40 -11.82 8.33 -2.29
CA THR A 40 -13.10 9.00 -2.07
C THR A 40 -13.71 8.76 -0.69
N LEU A 41 -13.06 7.97 0.17
CA LEU A 41 -13.52 7.68 1.53
C LEU A 41 -12.98 8.76 2.50
N PRO A 42 -13.84 9.64 3.05
CA PRO A 42 -13.40 10.75 3.91
C PRO A 42 -13.29 10.38 5.39
N MET A 43 -13.79 9.20 5.78
CA MET A 43 -13.74 8.72 7.17
C MET A 43 -13.27 7.27 7.14
N VAL A 44 -12.12 7.04 7.75
CA VAL A 44 -11.48 5.72 7.79
C VAL A 44 -11.61 5.18 9.20
N THR A 45 -12.26 4.04 9.34
CA THR A 45 -12.43 3.37 10.65
C THR A 45 -11.56 2.11 10.70
N PRO A 46 -11.37 1.50 11.88
CA PRO A 46 -10.65 0.23 11.99
C PRO A 46 -11.19 -0.86 11.05
N HIS A 47 -12.50 -0.87 10.79
CA HIS A 47 -13.14 -1.82 9.88
C HIS A 47 -12.61 -1.70 8.44
N GLU A 48 -12.40 -0.49 7.93
CA GLU A 48 -11.84 -0.32 6.58
C GLU A 48 -10.36 -0.71 6.54
N ILE A 49 -9.59 -0.43 7.60
CA ILE A 49 -8.19 -0.83 7.70
C ILE A 49 -8.04 -2.36 7.77
N GLU A 50 -8.91 -3.04 8.52
CA GLU A 50 -8.99 -4.51 8.61
C GLU A 50 -9.33 -5.16 7.26
N GLY A 51 -10.13 -4.47 6.45
CA GLY A 51 -10.54 -4.94 5.12
C GLY A 51 -9.49 -4.74 4.02
N LEU A 52 -8.37 -4.08 4.29
CA LEU A 52 -7.33 -3.83 3.29
C LEU A 52 -6.64 -5.12 2.84
N PHE A 53 -6.19 -5.15 1.59
CA PHE A 53 -5.24 -6.19 1.18
C PHE A 53 -3.96 -6.07 2.01
N ALA A 54 -3.31 -7.21 2.28
CA ALA A 54 -2.10 -7.23 3.08
C ALA A 54 -1.00 -6.30 2.53
N ALA A 55 -0.89 -6.16 1.20
CA ALA A 55 0.03 -5.23 0.56
C ALA A 55 -0.29 -3.76 0.87
N ASP A 56 -1.57 -3.39 0.87
CA ASP A 56 -2.00 -2.02 1.18
C ASP A 56 -1.83 -1.70 2.67
N LEU A 57 -2.12 -2.67 3.54
CA LEU A 57 -1.87 -2.53 4.97
C LEU A 57 -0.37 -2.37 5.26
N ALA A 58 0.49 -3.15 4.60
CA ALA A 58 1.94 -3.00 4.71
C ALA A 58 2.39 -1.61 4.24
N TYR A 59 1.87 -1.14 3.10
CA TYR A 59 2.15 0.19 2.59
C TYR A 59 1.77 1.29 3.60
N LEU A 60 0.59 1.21 4.23
CA LEU A 60 0.18 2.19 5.22
C LEU A 60 1.04 2.15 6.49
N GLN A 61 1.51 0.97 6.90
CA GLN A 61 2.45 0.83 8.02
C GLN A 61 3.81 1.46 7.72
N ASP A 62 4.35 1.20 6.53
CA ASP A 62 5.62 1.79 6.09
C ASP A 62 5.48 3.31 5.99
N PHE A 63 4.40 3.79 5.37
CA PHE A 63 4.12 5.21 5.25
C PHE A 63 3.99 5.88 6.62
N TYR A 64 3.29 5.24 7.56
CA TYR A 64 3.18 5.69 8.94
C TYR A 64 4.56 5.86 9.60
N GLY A 65 5.43 4.85 9.44
CA GLY A 65 6.78 4.88 9.99
C GLY A 65 7.60 6.03 9.44
N VAL A 66 7.59 6.20 8.12
CA VAL A 66 8.35 7.25 7.43
C VAL A 66 7.89 8.65 7.85
N ILE A 67 6.57 8.92 7.92
CA ILE A 67 6.11 10.27 8.26
C ILE A 67 6.34 10.64 9.73
N ASN A 68 6.28 9.67 10.66
CA ASN A 68 6.35 9.95 12.10
C ASN A 68 7.76 9.83 12.67
N PHE A 69 8.60 8.97 12.10
CA PHE A 69 9.91 8.63 12.64
C PHE A 69 11.03 8.76 11.60
N GLY A 70 10.69 8.85 10.31
CA GLY A 70 11.67 9.00 9.24
C GLY A 70 12.28 10.40 9.16
N SER A 71 13.47 10.43 8.58
CA SER A 71 14.15 11.65 8.14
C SER A 71 13.55 12.17 6.83
N GLN A 72 13.89 13.42 6.49
CA GLN A 72 13.50 14.03 5.23
C GLN A 72 13.97 13.23 4.01
N GLN A 73 15.17 12.64 4.08
CA GLN A 73 15.72 11.82 3.00
C GLN A 73 14.91 10.53 2.81
N GLU A 74 14.60 9.82 3.90
CA GLU A 74 13.77 8.60 3.84
C GLU A 74 12.37 8.90 3.30
N PHE A 75 11.79 10.05 3.64
CA PHE A 75 10.52 10.50 3.06
C PHE A 75 10.61 10.73 1.55
N GLU A 76 11.65 11.43 1.09
CA GLU A 76 11.87 11.70 -0.33
C GLU A 76 12.11 10.41 -1.13
N GLU A 77 12.89 9.49 -0.60
CA GLU A 77 13.13 8.17 -1.18
C GLU A 77 11.85 7.35 -1.28
N PHE A 78 11.03 7.35 -0.23
CA PHE A 78 9.72 6.68 -0.22
C PHE A 78 8.81 7.23 -1.32
N VAL A 79 8.69 8.56 -1.43
CA VAL A 79 7.87 9.21 -2.47
C VAL A 79 8.42 8.93 -3.87
N ALA A 80 9.74 8.93 -4.05
CA ALA A 80 10.37 8.61 -5.33
C ALA A 80 10.08 7.16 -5.76
N ALA A 81 10.17 6.20 -4.84
CA ALA A 81 9.82 4.81 -5.09
C ALA A 81 8.37 4.65 -5.54
N GLN A 82 7.43 5.36 -4.89
CA GLN A 82 6.02 5.32 -5.28
C GLN A 82 5.74 5.92 -6.66
N ARG A 83 6.42 7.02 -7.02
CA ARG A 83 6.33 7.56 -8.38
C ARG A 83 6.81 6.57 -9.44
N ALA A 84 7.91 5.87 -9.15
CA ALA A 84 8.45 4.87 -10.08
C ALA A 84 7.48 3.68 -10.26
N LEU A 85 6.81 3.24 -9.20
CA LEU A 85 5.75 2.21 -9.25
C LEU A 85 4.56 2.66 -10.10
N GLY A 86 4.09 3.90 -9.94
CA GLY A 86 3.00 4.48 -10.73
C GLY A 86 3.35 4.81 -12.19
N GLN A 87 4.64 4.85 -12.55
CA GLN A 87 5.13 5.07 -13.91
C GLN A 87 5.47 3.76 -14.64
N ALA A 88 5.22 2.61 -14.03
CA ALA A 88 5.41 1.33 -14.69
C ALA A 88 4.51 1.23 -15.96
N PRO A 89 5.04 0.78 -17.11
CA PRO A 89 4.28 0.71 -18.34
C PRO A 89 3.06 -0.21 -18.17
N GLY A 90 1.86 0.38 -18.21
CA GLY A 90 0.57 -0.33 -18.08
C GLY A 90 -0.35 0.14 -16.94
N VAL A 91 0.12 1.01 -16.04
CA VAL A 91 -0.71 1.62 -14.98
C VAL A 91 -0.76 3.13 -15.14
N SER A 92 -1.55 3.62 -16.10
CA SER A 92 -1.94 5.02 -16.12
C SER A 92 -3.00 5.25 -15.04
N SER A 93 -2.63 5.97 -13.99
CA SER A 93 -3.59 6.57 -13.06
C SER A 93 -4.52 7.48 -13.86
N SER A 94 -5.77 7.08 -13.99
CA SER A 94 -6.82 7.82 -14.69
C SER A 94 -7.30 9.00 -13.82
N ASP A 95 -6.43 9.98 -13.61
CA ASP A 95 -6.82 11.27 -13.01
C ASP A 95 -6.64 12.41 -14.03
N GLU A 96 -6.91 12.10 -15.31
CA GLU A 96 -7.07 13.12 -16.34
C GLU A 96 -8.57 13.42 -16.48
N ALA A 97 -8.99 14.55 -15.91
CA ALA A 97 -10.30 15.13 -16.21
C ALA A 97 -10.45 15.27 -17.74
N PRO A 98 -11.61 14.94 -18.34
CA PRO A 98 -11.73 14.99 -19.79
C PRO A 98 -11.67 16.45 -20.25
N ALA A 99 -10.57 16.83 -20.89
CA ALA A 99 -10.51 18.04 -21.70
C ALA A 99 -11.55 17.90 -22.84
N PRO A 100 -12.33 18.96 -23.16
CA PRO A 100 -13.36 18.85 -24.16
C PRO A 100 -12.73 18.62 -25.53
N ALA A 101 -13.33 17.69 -26.27
CA ALA A 101 -12.89 17.20 -27.56
C ALA A 101 -12.60 18.34 -28.56
N ALA A 102 -11.39 18.33 -29.11
CA ALA A 102 -11.10 18.95 -30.39
C ALA A 102 -10.98 17.83 -31.43
N GLU A 103 -11.94 17.80 -32.34
CA GLU A 103 -12.02 16.92 -33.50
C GLU A 103 -10.79 17.07 -34.41
N SER A 104 -10.23 15.97 -34.92
CA SER A 104 -9.61 15.89 -36.27
C SER A 104 -9.29 14.44 -36.68
N GLN A 105 -10.16 13.95 -37.56
CA GLN A 105 -10.04 13.03 -38.71
C GLN A 105 -8.77 12.17 -38.96
N GLU A 106 -9.03 10.85 -39.06
CA GLU A 106 -8.84 9.99 -40.24
C GLU A 106 -7.42 9.65 -40.77
N ALA A 107 -6.99 8.39 -40.57
CA ALA A 107 -6.74 7.39 -41.63
C ALA A 107 -5.95 6.17 -41.10
N ALA A 108 -6.47 4.96 -41.37
CA ALA A 108 -5.76 3.68 -41.30
C ALA A 108 -5.42 3.22 -42.75
N PRO A 109 -4.87 2.01 -43.03
CA PRO A 109 -4.31 0.95 -42.17
C PRO A 109 -2.95 0.37 -42.70
N THR A 110 -2.32 -0.58 -42.00
CA THR A 110 -1.87 -1.89 -42.59
C THR A 110 -1.23 -2.83 -41.57
N SER A 111 -1.80 -4.04 -41.54
CA SER A 111 -1.29 -5.40 -41.22
C SER A 111 0.03 -5.60 -40.43
N SER A 112 0.00 -6.50 -39.44
CA SER A 112 0.33 -7.93 -39.64
C SER A 112 0.05 -8.77 -38.38
N VAL A 113 -0.35 -10.00 -38.65
CA VAL A 113 -0.72 -11.09 -37.73
C VAL A 113 0.54 -11.72 -37.13
N GLU A 114 0.57 -12.06 -35.83
CA GLU A 114 1.01 -13.39 -35.38
C GLU A 114 0.67 -13.69 -33.92
N ALA A 115 0.37 -14.96 -33.66
CA ALA A 115 -0.14 -15.53 -32.43
C ALA A 115 0.97 -16.12 -31.54
N ALA A 116 0.58 -16.34 -30.28
CA ALA A 116 1.13 -17.30 -29.33
C ALA A 116 2.53 -17.04 -28.72
N ALA A 117 2.58 -17.01 -27.39
CA ALA A 117 3.27 -18.05 -26.61
C ALA A 117 3.21 -17.72 -25.11
N ALA A 118 2.62 -18.63 -24.34
CA ALA A 118 2.82 -18.69 -22.89
C ALA A 118 4.28 -19.08 -22.60
N LEU A 119 4.93 -18.37 -21.68
CA LEU A 119 6.24 -18.73 -21.11
C LEU A 119 6.22 -18.57 -19.58
N PRO A 120 7.10 -19.29 -18.86
CA PRO A 120 6.79 -19.93 -17.58
C PRO A 120 7.06 -19.02 -16.38
N ARG A 121 6.32 -19.24 -15.29
CA ARG A 121 6.68 -18.70 -13.96
C ARG A 121 7.93 -19.42 -13.45
N PRO A 122 9.04 -18.72 -13.15
CA PRO A 122 10.14 -19.34 -12.42
C PRO A 122 9.71 -19.58 -10.97
N GLY A 123 9.65 -20.85 -10.58
CA GLY A 123 9.51 -21.25 -9.19
C GLY A 123 10.75 -20.85 -8.38
N ARG A 124 10.52 -20.20 -7.24
CA ARG A 124 11.38 -20.27 -6.06
C ARG A 124 10.47 -20.85 -4.98
N GLY A 125 10.68 -22.06 -4.49
CA GLY A 125 11.93 -22.57 -3.97
C GLY A 125 11.69 -22.74 -2.47
N ALA A 126 11.52 -24.00 -2.09
CA ALA A 126 11.26 -24.58 -0.78
C ALA A 126 11.45 -23.68 0.46
N ILE A 127 10.41 -23.69 1.30
CA ILE A 127 10.42 -23.24 2.70
C ILE A 127 11.39 -24.15 3.48
N GLU A 128 12.47 -23.59 4.01
CA GLU A 128 13.28 -24.27 5.02
C GLU A 128 12.53 -24.23 6.36
N GLU A 129 12.10 -25.41 6.80
CA GLU A 129 11.48 -25.69 8.10
C GLU A 129 12.58 -25.73 9.18
N ILE A 130 12.60 -24.72 10.05
CA ILE A 130 13.46 -24.72 11.23
C ILE A 130 12.83 -25.68 12.26
N ARG A 131 13.40 -26.89 12.38
CA ARG A 131 13.07 -27.85 13.44
C ARG A 131 13.63 -27.34 14.77
N SER A 132 12.72 -27.01 15.69
CA SER A 132 12.96 -26.60 17.07
C SER A 132 13.72 -27.66 17.88
N GLU A 133 14.72 -27.20 18.64
CA GLU A 133 15.56 -27.97 19.56
C GLU A 133 14.75 -28.68 20.66
N ALA A 134 15.00 -29.98 20.85
CA ALA A 134 14.69 -30.69 22.08
C ALA A 134 15.95 -30.73 22.95
N ARG A 135 15.95 -30.02 24.07
CA ARG A 135 16.93 -30.18 25.16
C ARG A 135 16.39 -31.22 26.14
N HIS A 136 17.19 -32.26 26.37
CA HIS A 136 17.12 -33.16 27.53
C HIS A 136 18.12 -32.68 28.58
#